data_AF-A0A1B8GGU1-F1
#
_entry.id   AF-A0A1B8GGU1-F1
#
_cell.length_a   1.000
_cell.length_b   1.000
_cell.length_c   1.000
_cell.angle_alpha   90.00
_cell.angle_beta   90.00
_cell.angle_gamma   90.00
#
_symmetry.space_group_name_H-M   'P 1'
#
loop_
_entity.id
_entity.type
_entity.pdbx_description
1 polymer ?
#
loop_
_entity_poly.entity_id
_entity_poly.type
_entity_poly.pdbx_seq_one_letter_code
_entity_poly.pdbx_strand_id
1 'polypeptide(L)'
;MRSPRTIPPPKTTPTTTSNHPYTLPSQTSSPLTHYGPHHIILPTGSAPRPVAYPPLNKRHIPLVPASGFDIPPKGVAAAGKGEKESDAAGSMSSDPKMSQATLELLRKARKMVPPMLEKFHKGQMGRIAVIGGSEDYTGAPYFSAMASARLGADMSHVICEPQAAQVIKTYSPNLMVHPLLRSSRHATTSETSSSLSKSIIDLLPRFHVLVIGPGLGRDKLMQDVCASVISEARKSGLPLVLDADGLLLAQNRPELVHGYRECILTPNVVEFARLCKAQGIDPGSFKGEGEGAAALAEKLGGVTVLRKGARDWISDGERTVVGDLRGGLKRSGGQGDTLTGSIATFLGWRKAYLDKLWEHDGELDKWELLQLAAFGGSCVTRESSRLAFAKRGRSLQASDLTDEVEVAFRNLFEDDNAGSDGGYIGKGRLSKV
;
A
#
# COMPACT_ATOMS: atom_id res chain seq x y z
N MET A 1 -47.29 -22.29 -22.09
CA MET A 1 -47.64 -22.11 -23.52
C MET A 1 -48.40 -20.80 -23.71
N ARG A 2 -47.72 -19.76 -24.15
CA ARG A 2 -48.27 -18.59 -24.87
C ARG A 2 -47.20 -18.17 -25.86
N SER A 3 -47.49 -18.33 -27.16
CA SER A 3 -46.60 -17.92 -28.24
C SER A 3 -46.51 -16.39 -28.34
N PRO A 4 -45.36 -15.83 -28.75
CA PRO A 4 -45.14 -14.39 -28.80
C PRO A 4 -45.65 -13.77 -30.10
N ARG A 5 -46.22 -12.56 -29.99
CA ARG A 5 -46.51 -11.68 -31.13
C ARG A 5 -45.22 -10.99 -31.59
N THR A 6 -44.96 -11.06 -32.88
CA THR A 6 -43.89 -10.42 -33.63
C THR A 6 -44.13 -8.91 -33.76
N ILE A 7 -43.07 -8.11 -33.54
CA ILE A 7 -43.02 -6.67 -33.80
C ILE A 7 -41.95 -6.44 -34.89
N PRO A 8 -42.24 -5.68 -35.97
CA PRO A 8 -41.36 -5.55 -37.14
C PRO A 8 -40.21 -4.53 -36.92
N PRO A 9 -39.11 -4.63 -37.71
CA PRO A 9 -37.93 -3.78 -37.57
C PRO A 9 -38.14 -2.35 -38.12
N PRO A 10 -37.40 -1.34 -37.60
CA PRO A 10 -37.48 0.03 -38.09
C PRO A 10 -36.76 0.24 -39.43
N LYS A 11 -37.37 1.09 -40.25
CA LYS A 11 -36.97 1.49 -41.60
C LYS A 11 -35.74 2.41 -41.61
N THR A 12 -34.87 2.22 -42.59
CA THR A 12 -33.78 3.12 -42.99
C THR A 12 -34.27 4.11 -44.06
N THR A 13 -33.84 5.38 -43.96
CA THR A 13 -33.77 6.35 -45.08
C THR A 13 -32.70 7.43 -44.78
N PRO A 14 -32.16 8.13 -45.81
CA PRO A 14 -30.76 8.56 -45.85
C PRO A 14 -30.52 10.09 -45.86
N THR A 15 -29.23 10.44 -45.73
CA THR A 15 -28.51 11.64 -46.23
C THR A 15 -28.92 13.05 -45.80
N THR A 16 -27.94 13.83 -45.31
CA THR A 16 -27.52 15.09 -45.95
C THR A 16 -26.18 15.59 -45.37
N THR A 17 -25.27 15.87 -46.29
CA THR A 17 -24.00 16.59 -46.15
C THR A 17 -24.24 18.10 -45.98
N SER A 18 -23.47 18.78 -45.14
CA SER A 18 -23.10 20.19 -45.41
C SER A 18 -21.71 20.51 -44.86
N ASN A 19 -20.87 20.96 -45.79
CA ASN A 19 -19.57 21.58 -45.58
C ASN A 19 -19.76 23.04 -45.15
N HIS A 20 -18.98 23.52 -44.19
CA HIS A 20 -18.48 24.90 -44.22
C HIS A 20 -17.12 24.98 -43.51
N PRO A 21 -16.08 25.51 -44.18
CA PRO A 21 -14.78 25.79 -43.58
C PRO A 21 -14.77 27.18 -42.95
N TYR A 22 -14.17 27.33 -41.77
CA TYR A 22 -13.81 28.64 -41.22
C TYR A 22 -12.30 28.83 -41.22
N THR A 23 -11.93 29.95 -41.83
CA THR A 23 -10.62 30.45 -42.20
C THR A 23 -9.94 31.12 -41.01
N LEU A 24 -8.62 30.88 -40.88
CA LEU A 24 -7.69 31.67 -40.05
C LEU A 24 -7.52 33.09 -40.62
N PRO A 25 -7.20 34.09 -39.78
CA PRO A 25 -6.36 35.19 -40.16
C PRO A 25 -4.95 35.04 -39.56
N SER A 26 -3.96 35.23 -40.42
CA SER A 26 -2.56 35.48 -40.11
C SER A 26 -2.33 36.97 -39.82
N GLN A 27 -1.21 37.25 -39.12
CA GLN A 27 -0.34 38.44 -39.15
C GLN A 27 0.00 38.89 -37.71
N THR A 28 1.19 39.37 -37.31
CA THR A 28 2.59 39.43 -37.79
C THR A 28 3.40 39.98 -36.58
N SER A 29 4.73 39.90 -36.66
CA SER A 29 5.73 40.74 -35.94
C SER A 29 6.21 40.38 -34.51
N SER A 30 7.41 39.79 -34.49
CA SER A 30 8.49 39.89 -33.47
C SER A 30 8.97 41.36 -33.30
N PRO A 31 9.75 41.77 -32.25
CA PRO A 31 10.93 41.05 -31.75
C PRO A 31 11.33 41.13 -30.25
N LEU A 32 12.08 40.08 -29.86
CA LEU A 32 13.27 40.02 -29.00
C LEU A 32 13.49 41.12 -27.92
N THR A 33 13.53 40.67 -26.66
CA THR A 33 14.39 41.27 -25.62
C THR A 33 15.18 40.18 -24.90
N HIS A 34 16.50 40.29 -24.99
CA HIS A 34 17.51 39.55 -24.24
C HIS A 34 17.29 39.63 -22.72
N TYR A 35 17.37 38.48 -22.04
CA TYR A 35 17.78 38.43 -20.63
C TYR A 35 19.16 37.77 -20.58
N GLY A 36 20.17 38.58 -20.26
CA GLY A 36 21.52 38.11 -19.95
C GLY A 36 21.59 37.44 -18.57
N PRO A 37 22.66 36.67 -18.30
CA PRO A 37 22.81 35.94 -17.06
C PRO A 37 23.14 36.87 -15.89
N HIS A 38 22.39 36.76 -14.80
CA HIS A 38 22.69 37.41 -13.53
C HIS A 38 23.96 36.82 -12.93
N HIS A 39 25.02 37.64 -12.86
CA HIS A 39 26.20 37.38 -12.06
C HIS A 39 25.85 37.46 -10.56
N ILE A 40 25.99 36.35 -9.85
CA ILE A 40 26.00 36.33 -8.38
C ILE A 40 27.44 36.55 -7.93
N ILE A 41 27.68 37.67 -7.25
CA ILE A 41 28.92 38.00 -6.57
C ILE A 41 28.88 37.30 -5.19
N LEU A 42 29.78 36.34 -4.96
CA LEU A 42 30.00 35.73 -3.64
C LEU A 42 30.94 36.62 -2.81
N PRO A 43 30.64 36.91 -1.53
CA PRO A 43 31.61 37.52 -0.64
C PRO A 43 32.69 36.50 -0.25
N THR A 44 33.95 36.88 -0.46
CA THR A 44 35.13 36.20 0.05
C THR A 44 35.24 36.43 1.57
N GLY A 45 35.23 35.35 2.36
CA GLY A 45 35.35 35.46 3.82
C GLY A 45 35.59 34.13 4.53
N SER A 46 36.84 33.93 4.97
CA SER A 46 37.34 33.08 6.05
C SER A 46 36.96 31.59 6.12
N ALA A 47 37.98 30.73 5.99
CA ALA A 47 37.94 29.31 6.32
C ALA A 47 37.64 29.07 7.83
N PRO A 48 36.75 28.13 8.19
CA PRO A 48 36.54 27.76 9.58
C PRO A 48 37.67 26.85 10.10
N ARG A 49 38.11 27.11 11.33
CA ARG A 49 39.10 26.30 12.07
C ARG A 49 38.52 24.93 12.44
N PRO A 50 39.34 23.87 12.51
CA PRO A 50 38.87 22.54 12.90
C PRO A 50 38.40 22.51 14.36
N VAL A 51 37.18 22.02 14.58
CA VAL A 51 36.62 21.75 15.90
C VAL A 51 37.08 20.36 16.35
N ALA A 52 37.79 20.29 17.47
CA ALA A 52 38.21 19.04 18.09
C ALA A 52 37.02 18.36 18.77
N TYR A 53 36.78 17.08 18.44
CA TYR A 53 35.82 16.24 19.14
C TYR A 53 36.46 15.58 20.37
N PRO A 54 35.78 15.52 21.53
CA PRO A 54 36.26 14.77 22.69
C PRO A 54 36.11 13.25 22.48
N PRO A 55 36.94 12.41 23.14
CA PRO A 55 36.97 10.98 22.90
C PRO A 55 35.73 10.24 23.43
N LEU A 56 35.22 9.32 22.60
CA LEU A 56 34.13 8.40 22.90
C LEU A 56 34.44 7.51 24.10
N ASN A 57 33.65 7.65 25.16
CA ASN A 57 33.74 6.84 26.36
C ASN A 57 33.02 5.49 26.14
N LYS A 58 33.78 4.39 26.12
CA LYS A 58 33.26 3.03 26.05
C LYS A 58 32.52 2.69 27.35
N ARG A 59 31.20 2.49 27.29
CA ARG A 59 30.44 1.82 28.36
C ARG A 59 29.81 0.54 27.83
N HIS A 60 30.03 -0.51 28.63
CA HIS A 60 29.70 -1.90 28.42
C HIS A 60 28.22 -2.15 28.11
N ILE A 61 27.97 -3.04 27.15
CA ILE A 61 26.71 -3.78 27.01
C ILE A 61 27.06 -5.25 27.35
N PRO A 62 26.31 -5.96 28.21
CA PRO A 62 26.67 -7.31 28.62
C PRO A 62 26.46 -8.32 27.49
N LEU A 63 27.51 -9.08 27.19
CA LEU A 63 27.48 -10.30 26.37
C LEU A 63 26.86 -11.43 27.19
N VAL A 64 25.77 -12.02 26.68
CA VAL A 64 25.25 -13.31 27.18
C VAL A 64 25.97 -14.44 26.41
N PRO A 65 26.61 -15.41 27.08
CA PRO A 65 27.35 -16.48 26.41
C PRO A 65 26.44 -17.53 25.78
N ALA A 66 26.88 -18.04 24.64
CA ALA A 66 26.28 -19.15 23.92
C ALA A 66 26.75 -20.51 24.49
N SER A 67 25.79 -21.32 24.94
CA SER A 67 25.89 -22.78 25.10
C SER A 67 24.47 -23.29 24.88
N GLY A 68 24.15 -24.01 23.80
CA GLY A 68 24.61 -25.37 23.56
C GLY A 68 23.56 -26.32 24.13
N PHE A 69 22.58 -26.72 23.33
CA PHE A 69 21.75 -27.89 23.62
C PHE A 69 21.36 -28.62 22.34
N ASP A 70 21.62 -29.91 22.41
CA ASP A 70 21.66 -30.91 21.36
C ASP A 70 20.30 -31.29 20.78
N ILE A 71 20.35 -31.71 19.52
CA ILE A 71 19.29 -32.39 18.78
C ILE A 71 19.37 -33.89 19.09
N PRO A 72 18.27 -34.60 19.43
CA PRO A 72 18.23 -36.05 19.27
C PRO A 72 17.42 -36.48 18.02
N PRO A 73 17.80 -37.60 17.37
CA PRO A 73 17.23 -38.06 16.11
C PRO A 73 15.98 -38.93 16.27
N LYS A 74 15.32 -39.20 15.14
CA LYS A 74 14.09 -40.00 14.99
C LYS A 74 14.27 -41.50 15.32
N GLY A 75 13.31 -42.03 16.11
CA GLY A 75 12.55 -43.26 15.86
C GLY A 75 13.13 -44.61 16.35
N VAL A 76 12.39 -45.32 17.22
CA VAL A 76 11.83 -46.69 17.08
C VAL A 76 10.99 -47.01 18.34
N ALA A 77 9.89 -47.73 18.15
CA ALA A 77 8.88 -48.10 19.14
C ALA A 77 9.31 -49.17 20.15
N ALA A 78 8.74 -49.11 21.37
CA ALA A 78 8.43 -50.27 22.22
C ALA A 78 7.39 -49.90 23.30
N ALA A 79 6.59 -50.88 23.70
CA ALA A 79 5.32 -50.74 24.40
C ALA A 79 5.40 -50.76 25.94
N GLY A 80 4.42 -50.09 26.57
CA GLY A 80 3.66 -50.62 27.71
C GLY A 80 4.15 -50.33 29.13
N LYS A 81 3.47 -49.42 29.85
CA LYS A 81 2.57 -49.72 30.98
C LYS A 81 2.05 -48.39 31.56
N GLY A 82 0.74 -48.33 31.79
CA GLY A 82 0.05 -47.11 32.21
C GLY A 82 0.06 -46.92 33.72
N GLU A 83 -0.14 -45.67 34.10
CA GLU A 83 -0.80 -45.25 35.33
C GLU A 83 -1.62 -44.00 35.00
N LYS A 84 -2.90 -44.04 35.38
CA LYS A 84 -3.85 -42.93 35.29
C LYS A 84 -3.67 -42.08 36.54
N GLU A 85 -3.59 -40.76 36.39
CA GLU A 85 -4.20 -39.86 37.38
C GLU A 85 -4.52 -38.47 36.81
N SER A 86 -5.82 -38.19 36.86
CA SER A 86 -6.56 -36.92 36.98
C SER A 86 -6.18 -35.70 36.13
N ASP A 87 -7.12 -35.39 35.22
CA ASP A 87 -7.38 -34.10 34.63
C ASP A 87 -7.46 -32.96 35.68
N ALA A 88 -6.59 -31.97 35.53
CA ALA A 88 -6.85 -30.61 35.96
C ALA A 88 -6.63 -29.72 34.72
N ALA A 89 -7.73 -29.19 34.21
CA ALA A 89 -7.79 -28.28 33.08
C ALA A 89 -6.88 -27.07 33.31
N GLY A 90 -5.66 -27.13 32.78
CA GLY A 90 -4.76 -26.00 32.67
C GLY A 90 -5.33 -25.02 31.67
N SER A 91 -5.74 -23.85 32.16
CA SER A 91 -6.11 -22.71 31.34
C SER A 91 -5.01 -22.42 30.32
N MET A 92 -5.26 -22.68 29.03
CA MET A 92 -4.46 -22.12 27.94
C MET A 92 -4.77 -20.63 27.81
N SER A 93 -4.36 -19.84 28.80
CA SER A 93 -4.36 -18.38 28.73
C SER A 93 -2.90 -17.92 28.66
N SER A 94 -2.43 -17.68 27.44
CA SER A 94 -1.36 -16.72 27.15
C SER A 94 -1.22 -16.63 25.63
N ASP A 95 -2.19 -16.00 24.99
CA ASP A 95 -1.94 -15.47 23.65
C ASP A 95 -0.79 -14.47 23.80
N PRO A 96 0.37 -14.65 23.13
CA PRO A 96 1.50 -13.77 23.36
C PRO A 96 1.11 -12.37 22.91
N LYS A 97 1.00 -11.48 23.91
CA LYS A 97 0.68 -10.06 23.75
C LYS A 97 1.66 -9.44 22.74
N MET A 98 1.15 -8.53 21.91
CA MET A 98 1.98 -7.69 21.01
C MET A 98 3.18 -7.14 21.76
N SER A 99 4.34 -7.02 21.10
CA SER A 99 5.50 -6.41 21.76
C SER A 99 5.23 -4.96 22.16
N GLN A 100 5.96 -4.49 23.18
CA GLN A 100 5.86 -3.10 23.63
C GLN A 100 6.20 -2.10 22.52
N ALA A 101 7.13 -2.46 21.61
CA ALA A 101 7.48 -1.66 20.45
C ALA A 101 6.29 -1.52 19.48
N THR A 102 5.59 -2.62 19.17
CA THR A 102 4.36 -2.58 18.35
C THR A 102 3.27 -1.73 19.00
N LEU A 103 3.09 -1.82 20.33
CA LEU A 103 2.11 -0.99 21.05
C LEU A 103 2.45 0.50 20.97
N GLU A 104 3.72 0.87 21.09
CA GLU A 104 4.16 2.26 20.96
C GLU A 104 3.94 2.81 19.55
N LEU A 105 4.30 2.02 18.52
CA LEU A 105 4.04 2.37 17.12
C LEU A 105 2.54 2.52 16.85
N LEU A 106 1.70 1.67 17.41
CA LEU A 106 0.25 1.77 17.28
C LEU A 106 -0.29 3.06 17.90
N ARG A 107 0.18 3.42 19.11
CA ARG A 107 -0.17 4.71 19.75
C ARG A 107 0.24 5.91 18.91
N LYS A 108 1.40 5.86 18.26
CA LYS A 108 1.84 6.92 17.33
C LYS A 108 0.98 6.96 16.08
N ALA A 109 0.70 5.80 15.46
CA ALA A 109 -0.12 5.71 14.26
C ALA A 109 -1.56 6.21 14.49
N ARG A 110 -2.13 6.03 15.70
CA ARG A 110 -3.43 6.62 16.09
C ARG A 110 -3.49 8.13 15.93
N LYS A 111 -2.38 8.85 16.12
CA LYS A 111 -2.35 10.31 15.94
C LYS A 111 -2.60 10.74 14.49
N MET A 112 -2.43 9.83 13.52
CA MET A 112 -2.68 10.09 12.10
C MET A 112 -4.14 9.89 11.72
N VAL A 113 -4.94 9.23 12.57
CA VAL A 113 -6.34 8.96 12.28
C VAL A 113 -7.12 10.26 12.40
N PRO A 114 -7.80 10.71 11.34
CA PRO A 114 -8.53 11.96 11.38
C PRO A 114 -9.77 11.81 12.27
N PRO A 115 -10.07 12.81 13.12
CA PRO A 115 -11.29 12.79 13.92
C PRO A 115 -12.53 12.94 13.03
N MET A 116 -13.68 12.45 13.48
CA MET A 116 -14.96 12.71 12.80
C MET A 116 -15.50 14.09 13.21
N LEU A 117 -15.24 15.12 12.40
CA LEU A 117 -15.67 16.50 12.66
C LEU A 117 -16.60 17.01 11.54
N GLU A 118 -17.65 17.75 11.91
CA GLU A 118 -18.65 18.29 10.96
C GLU A 118 -18.05 19.26 9.92
N LYS A 119 -16.93 19.92 10.25
CA LYS A 119 -16.25 20.85 9.34
C LYS A 119 -15.55 20.16 8.16
N PHE A 120 -15.42 18.84 8.18
CA PHE A 120 -14.78 18.10 7.11
C PHE A 120 -15.71 17.89 5.92
N HIS A 121 -15.13 17.93 4.72
CA HIS A 121 -15.82 17.78 3.46
C HIS A 121 -15.24 16.62 2.66
N LYS A 122 -16.08 16.03 1.81
CA LYS A 122 -15.72 14.91 0.95
C LYS A 122 -14.45 15.21 0.16
N GLY A 123 -13.50 14.29 0.26
CA GLY A 123 -12.23 14.32 -0.44
C GLY A 123 -11.08 14.81 0.44
N GLN A 124 -11.32 15.36 1.63
CA GLN A 124 -10.24 15.78 2.52
C GLN A 124 -9.53 14.57 3.17
N MET A 125 -10.25 13.48 3.44
CA MET A 125 -9.76 12.30 4.15
C MET A 125 -9.46 11.14 3.19
N GLY A 126 -8.59 11.40 2.22
CA GLY A 126 -8.06 10.38 1.33
C GLY A 126 -8.80 10.25 0.00
N ARG A 127 -8.10 10.63 -1.08
CA ARG A 127 -8.51 10.36 -2.47
C ARG A 127 -7.51 9.38 -3.07
N ILE A 128 -7.87 8.11 -3.09
CA ILE A 128 -6.96 7.00 -3.40
C ILE A 128 -7.23 6.52 -4.81
N ALA A 129 -6.18 6.29 -5.61
CA ALA A 129 -6.31 5.64 -6.91
C ALA A 129 -5.48 4.36 -6.99
N VAL A 130 -6.14 3.25 -7.34
CA VAL A 130 -5.50 1.97 -7.61
C VAL A 130 -5.37 1.78 -9.12
N ILE A 131 -4.14 1.71 -9.62
CA ILE A 131 -3.82 1.47 -11.02
C ILE A 131 -3.40 0.01 -11.18
N GLY A 132 -4.20 -0.73 -11.93
CA GLY A 132 -4.05 -2.17 -12.09
C GLY A 132 -5.25 -2.74 -12.83
N GLY A 133 -5.56 -4.00 -12.63
CA GLY A 133 -6.69 -4.65 -13.30
C GLY A 133 -6.51 -4.83 -14.80
N SER A 134 -6.15 -6.04 -15.17
CA SER A 134 -6.21 -6.55 -16.53
C SER A 134 -7.45 -7.42 -16.74
N GLU A 135 -7.68 -7.84 -17.98
CA GLU A 135 -8.76 -8.74 -18.38
C GLU A 135 -8.98 -9.93 -17.43
N ASP A 136 -7.92 -10.59 -16.98
CA ASP A 136 -8.00 -11.77 -16.12
C ASP A 136 -7.95 -11.43 -14.62
N TYR A 137 -7.39 -10.27 -14.24
CA TYR A 137 -7.11 -9.92 -12.85
C TYR A 137 -7.95 -8.76 -12.34
N THR A 138 -9.26 -8.97 -12.30
CA THR A 138 -10.24 -7.95 -11.86
C THR A 138 -10.40 -7.86 -10.34
N GLY A 139 -10.13 -8.95 -9.61
CA GLY A 139 -10.34 -9.01 -8.15
C GLY A 139 -9.32 -8.22 -7.33
N ALA A 140 -8.04 -8.25 -7.72
CA ALA A 140 -6.96 -7.57 -7.01
C ALA A 140 -7.16 -6.04 -6.88
N PRO A 141 -7.41 -5.28 -7.98
CA PRO A 141 -7.65 -3.84 -7.85
C PRO A 141 -8.95 -3.54 -7.08
N TYR A 142 -9.95 -4.42 -7.15
CA TYR A 142 -11.18 -4.31 -6.35
C TYR A 142 -10.89 -4.42 -4.85
N PHE A 143 -10.17 -5.45 -4.41
CA PHE A 143 -9.88 -5.64 -2.98
C PHE A 143 -9.05 -4.51 -2.40
N SER A 144 -8.09 -3.97 -3.17
CA SER A 144 -7.29 -2.81 -2.74
C SER A 144 -8.14 -1.53 -2.62
N ALA A 145 -8.94 -1.22 -3.63
CA ALA A 145 -9.80 -0.04 -3.59
C ALA A 145 -10.93 -0.17 -2.55
N MET A 146 -11.51 -1.36 -2.40
CA MET A 146 -12.57 -1.62 -1.42
C MET A 146 -12.03 -1.58 0.00
N ALA A 147 -10.84 -2.13 0.26
CA ALA A 147 -10.19 -1.99 1.56
C ALA A 147 -9.96 -0.53 1.93
N SER A 148 -9.58 0.31 0.95
CA SER A 148 -9.42 1.76 1.19
C SER A 148 -10.75 2.41 1.57
N ALA A 149 -11.81 2.14 0.81
CA ALA A 149 -13.15 2.66 1.08
C ALA A 149 -13.70 2.20 2.43
N ARG A 150 -13.51 0.91 2.79
CA ARG A 150 -13.95 0.33 4.07
C ARG A 150 -13.17 0.87 5.26
N LEU A 151 -11.89 1.19 5.09
CA LEU A 151 -11.05 1.72 6.16
C LEU A 151 -11.37 3.19 6.47
N GLY A 152 -11.84 3.95 5.49
CA GLY A 152 -12.28 5.34 5.69
C GLY A 152 -11.67 6.35 4.72
N ALA A 153 -11.20 5.91 3.54
CA ALA A 153 -10.91 6.84 2.45
C ALA A 153 -12.21 7.42 1.86
N ASP A 154 -12.30 8.75 1.75
CA ASP A 154 -13.47 9.44 1.20
C ASP A 154 -13.78 9.03 -0.26
N MET A 155 -12.74 8.75 -1.03
CA MET A 155 -12.82 8.51 -2.46
C MET A 155 -11.84 7.43 -2.87
N SER A 156 -12.35 6.32 -3.41
CA SER A 156 -11.54 5.21 -3.92
C SER A 156 -11.78 5.02 -5.41
N HIS A 157 -10.71 5.18 -6.18
CA HIS A 157 -10.69 5.11 -7.63
C HIS A 157 -9.96 3.84 -8.08
N VAL A 158 -10.42 3.24 -9.16
CA VAL A 158 -9.72 2.17 -9.86
C VAL A 158 -9.44 2.63 -11.29
N ILE A 159 -8.20 2.55 -11.74
CA ILE A 159 -7.80 2.82 -13.12
C ILE A 159 -7.35 1.49 -13.71
N CYS A 160 -8.14 0.97 -14.65
CA CYS A 160 -7.96 -0.38 -15.17
C CYS A 160 -8.30 -0.50 -16.66
N GLU A 161 -8.11 -1.69 -17.21
CA GLU A 161 -8.61 -2.00 -18.56
C GLU A 161 -10.14 -1.94 -18.60
N PRO A 162 -10.77 -1.65 -19.76
CA PRO A 162 -12.22 -1.48 -19.80
C PRO A 162 -13.01 -2.77 -19.57
N GLN A 163 -12.46 -3.92 -19.95
CA GLN A 163 -13.04 -5.23 -19.66
C GLN A 163 -13.03 -5.50 -18.15
N ALA A 164 -11.92 -5.19 -17.48
CA ALA A 164 -11.83 -5.24 -16.03
C ALA A 164 -12.80 -4.25 -15.37
N ALA A 165 -12.93 -3.04 -15.95
CA ALA A 165 -13.79 -2.00 -15.42
C ALA A 165 -15.27 -2.42 -15.38
N GLN A 166 -15.74 -3.12 -16.42
CA GLN A 166 -17.11 -3.64 -16.45
C GLN A 166 -17.36 -4.58 -15.28
N VAL A 167 -16.44 -5.51 -15.02
CA VAL A 167 -16.55 -6.47 -13.92
C VAL A 167 -16.45 -5.78 -12.55
N ILE A 168 -15.45 -4.93 -12.34
CA ILE A 168 -15.23 -4.26 -11.05
C ILE A 168 -16.42 -3.38 -10.66
N LYS A 169 -17.06 -2.71 -11.63
CA LYS A 169 -18.27 -1.91 -11.40
C LYS A 169 -19.46 -2.74 -10.90
N THR A 170 -19.53 -4.04 -11.20
CA THR A 170 -20.61 -4.90 -10.68
C THR A 170 -20.36 -5.37 -9.26
N TYR A 171 -19.09 -5.40 -8.81
CA TYR A 171 -18.75 -5.76 -7.43
C TYR A 171 -19.18 -4.70 -6.43
N SER A 172 -19.11 -3.41 -6.78
CA SER A 172 -19.61 -2.34 -5.92
C SER A 172 -19.91 -1.04 -6.68
N PRO A 173 -21.06 -0.38 -6.39
CA PRO A 173 -21.36 0.95 -6.92
C PRO A 173 -20.58 2.08 -6.23
N ASN A 174 -19.86 1.80 -5.14
CA ASN A 174 -19.16 2.81 -4.33
C ASN A 174 -17.80 3.21 -4.92
N LEU A 175 -17.23 2.37 -5.79
CA LEU A 175 -15.92 2.61 -6.39
C LEU A 175 -16.03 3.43 -7.67
N MET A 176 -15.14 4.40 -7.84
CA MET A 176 -15.04 5.17 -9.08
C MET A 176 -14.07 4.49 -10.05
N VAL A 177 -14.61 3.82 -11.07
CA VAL A 177 -13.81 2.98 -11.96
C VAL A 177 -13.60 3.65 -13.33
N HIS A 178 -12.33 3.91 -13.67
CA HIS A 178 -11.84 4.62 -14.85
C HIS A 178 -11.21 3.64 -15.85
N PRO A 179 -11.86 3.39 -17.00
CA PRO A 179 -11.42 2.44 -18.01
C PRO A 179 -10.32 3.05 -18.92
N LEU A 180 -9.14 3.34 -18.38
CA LEU A 180 -8.08 4.13 -19.04
C LEU A 180 -6.80 3.35 -19.37
N LEU A 181 -6.66 2.10 -18.91
CA LEU A 181 -5.53 1.25 -19.31
C LEU A 181 -5.87 0.44 -20.56
N ARG A 182 -4.84 0.04 -21.29
CA ARG A 182 -4.92 -0.89 -22.41
C ARG A 182 -3.72 -1.81 -22.42
N SER A 183 -3.97 -3.10 -22.53
CA SER A 183 -2.97 -4.09 -22.93
C SER A 183 -2.68 -3.99 -24.42
N SER A 184 -1.49 -4.44 -24.82
CA SER A 184 -1.03 -4.41 -26.22
C SER A 184 -2.01 -5.11 -27.18
N ARG A 185 -2.73 -6.14 -26.70
CA ARG A 185 -3.70 -6.92 -27.48
C ARG A 185 -5.06 -6.23 -27.67
N HIS A 186 -5.40 -5.24 -26.84
CA HIS A 186 -6.65 -4.47 -26.98
C HIS A 186 -6.43 -3.03 -27.44
N ALA A 187 -5.19 -2.55 -27.45
CA ALA A 187 -4.88 -1.21 -27.91
C ALA A 187 -5.12 -1.08 -29.42
N THR A 188 -5.78 0.00 -29.80
CA THR A 188 -5.88 0.43 -31.20
C THR A 188 -4.56 1.04 -31.67
N THR A 189 -4.41 1.22 -32.99
CA THR A 189 -3.19 1.81 -33.58
C THR A 189 -2.92 3.25 -33.15
N SER A 190 -3.93 3.97 -32.65
CA SER A 190 -3.82 5.34 -32.13
C SER A 190 -3.56 5.40 -30.61
N GLU A 191 -3.76 4.30 -29.89
CA GLU A 191 -3.52 4.19 -28.45
C GLU A 191 -2.06 3.82 -28.19
N THR A 192 -1.24 4.84 -27.96
CA THR A 192 0.18 4.69 -27.61
C THR A 192 0.37 4.78 -26.10
N SER A 193 1.51 4.34 -25.59
CA SER A 193 1.86 4.52 -24.18
C SER A 193 1.80 6.00 -23.75
N SER A 194 2.17 6.92 -24.64
CA SER A 194 2.13 8.37 -24.39
C SER A 194 0.69 8.89 -24.26
N SER A 195 -0.20 8.56 -25.20
CA SER A 195 -1.60 9.04 -25.17
C SER A 195 -2.39 8.44 -23.99
N LEU A 196 -2.17 7.16 -23.69
CA LEU A 196 -2.79 6.48 -22.55
C LEU A 196 -2.28 7.03 -21.21
N SER A 197 -0.96 7.17 -21.04
CA SER A 197 -0.39 7.74 -19.82
C SER A 197 -0.82 9.17 -19.59
N LYS A 198 -0.90 10.01 -20.64
CA LYS A 198 -1.40 11.38 -20.53
C LYS A 198 -2.79 11.46 -19.88
N SER A 199 -3.71 10.60 -20.32
CA SER A 199 -5.08 10.58 -19.79
C SER A 199 -5.14 10.26 -18.29
N ILE A 200 -4.18 9.48 -17.79
CA ILE A 200 -4.04 9.15 -16.36
C ILE A 200 -3.29 10.27 -15.61
N ILE A 201 -2.24 10.81 -16.23
CA ILE A 201 -1.43 11.92 -15.70
C ILE A 201 -2.31 13.15 -15.40
N ASP A 202 -3.23 13.48 -16.30
CA ASP A 202 -4.16 14.61 -16.13
C ASP A 202 -5.09 14.45 -14.92
N LEU A 203 -5.27 13.23 -14.40
CA LEU A 203 -6.05 12.95 -13.19
C LEU A 203 -5.23 13.02 -11.89
N LEU A 204 -3.90 12.97 -11.96
CA LEU A 204 -3.03 12.91 -10.77
C LEU A 204 -3.30 14.01 -9.73
N PRO A 205 -3.56 15.28 -10.10
CA PRO A 205 -3.86 16.32 -9.11
C PRO A 205 -5.09 16.04 -8.23
N ARG A 206 -5.96 15.11 -8.66
CA ARG A 206 -7.16 14.71 -7.91
C ARG A 206 -6.85 13.71 -6.80
N PHE A 207 -5.69 13.06 -6.80
CA PHE A 207 -5.37 12.00 -5.86
C PHE A 207 -4.43 12.48 -4.75
N HIS A 208 -4.55 11.84 -3.59
CA HIS A 208 -3.60 11.97 -2.49
C HIS A 208 -2.54 10.87 -2.54
N VAL A 209 -2.87 9.70 -3.09
CA VAL A 209 -2.00 8.51 -3.12
C VAL A 209 -2.33 7.66 -4.34
N LEU A 210 -1.31 7.06 -4.95
CA LEU A 210 -1.49 6.01 -5.95
C LEU A 210 -1.02 4.66 -5.42
N VAL A 211 -1.82 3.63 -5.64
CA VAL A 211 -1.40 2.23 -5.56
C VAL A 211 -1.20 1.73 -6.98
N ILE A 212 -0.09 1.07 -7.28
CA ILE A 212 0.17 0.53 -8.63
C ILE A 212 0.58 -0.93 -8.52
N GLY A 213 -0.07 -1.77 -9.32
CA GLY A 213 0.30 -3.18 -9.46
C GLY A 213 -0.78 -4.23 -9.20
N PRO A 214 -1.79 -4.03 -8.31
CA PRO A 214 -2.85 -5.01 -8.09
C PRO A 214 -3.54 -5.44 -9.39
N GLY A 215 -3.25 -6.66 -9.85
CA GLY A 215 -3.78 -7.20 -11.10
C GLY A 215 -3.33 -6.47 -12.37
N LEU A 216 -2.22 -5.71 -12.34
CA LEU A 216 -1.73 -4.98 -13.52
C LEU A 216 -1.29 -5.91 -14.65
N GLY A 217 -0.77 -7.10 -14.31
CA GLY A 217 -0.20 -8.02 -15.28
C GLY A 217 1.14 -7.53 -15.83
N ARG A 218 1.64 -8.25 -16.83
CA ARG A 218 3.01 -8.06 -17.37
C ARG A 218 3.04 -7.62 -18.83
N ASP A 219 1.91 -7.15 -19.34
CA ASP A 219 1.84 -6.61 -20.69
C ASP A 219 2.73 -5.36 -20.82
N LYS A 220 3.50 -5.29 -21.92
CA LYS A 220 4.50 -4.25 -22.11
C LYS A 220 3.87 -2.84 -22.17
N LEU A 221 2.75 -2.68 -22.87
CA LEU A 221 2.09 -1.39 -22.99
C LEU A 221 1.60 -0.88 -21.64
N MET A 222 0.95 -1.74 -20.85
CA MET A 222 0.50 -1.38 -19.50
C MET A 222 1.66 -1.01 -18.58
N GLN A 223 2.76 -1.76 -18.63
CA GLN A 223 3.98 -1.48 -17.86
C GLN A 223 4.61 -0.14 -18.29
N ASP A 224 4.65 0.17 -19.59
CA ASP A 224 5.14 1.45 -20.12
C ASP A 224 4.27 2.63 -19.68
N VAL A 225 2.94 2.47 -19.70
CA VAL A 225 2.00 3.49 -19.22
C VAL A 225 2.23 3.76 -17.73
N CYS A 226 2.32 2.72 -16.91
CA CYS A 226 2.57 2.87 -15.47
C CYS A 226 3.93 3.51 -15.17
N ALA A 227 4.98 3.19 -15.94
CA ALA A 227 6.29 3.82 -15.78
C ALA A 227 6.23 5.35 -16.01
N SER A 228 5.50 5.80 -17.04
CA SER A 228 5.26 7.23 -17.29
C SER A 228 4.46 7.88 -16.16
N VAL A 229 3.42 7.21 -15.66
CA VAL A 229 2.60 7.71 -14.54
C VAL A 229 3.42 7.83 -13.25
N ILE A 230 4.26 6.83 -12.92
CA ILE A 230 5.17 6.87 -11.76
C ILE A 230 6.14 8.05 -11.88
N SER A 231 6.72 8.24 -13.06
CA SER A 231 7.65 9.33 -13.32
C SER A 231 7.01 10.70 -13.05
N GLU A 232 5.73 10.88 -13.42
CA GLU A 232 5.03 12.15 -13.23
C GLU A 232 4.46 12.35 -11.82
N ALA A 233 3.99 11.27 -11.20
CA ALA A 233 3.64 11.27 -9.78
C ALA A 233 4.84 11.66 -8.90
N ARG A 234 6.04 11.19 -9.26
CA ARG A 234 7.28 11.55 -8.58
C ARG A 234 7.60 13.04 -8.65
N LYS A 235 7.42 13.68 -9.80
CA LYS A 235 7.67 15.13 -9.95
C LYS A 235 6.74 15.99 -9.10
N SER A 236 5.53 15.50 -8.83
CA SER A 236 4.55 16.17 -7.98
C SER A 236 4.63 15.78 -6.50
N GLY A 237 5.54 14.88 -6.13
CA GLY A 237 5.69 14.40 -4.75
C GLY A 237 4.50 13.56 -4.26
N LEU A 238 3.73 12.98 -5.18
CA LEU A 238 2.54 12.19 -4.87
C LEU A 238 2.95 10.81 -4.28
N PRO A 239 2.52 10.47 -3.05
CA PRO A 239 2.83 9.18 -2.44
C PRO A 239 2.42 7.97 -3.29
N LEU A 240 3.30 6.96 -3.34
CA LEU A 240 3.12 5.74 -4.12
C LEU A 240 3.19 4.50 -3.25
N VAL A 241 2.34 3.52 -3.53
CA VAL A 241 2.45 2.15 -3.02
C VAL A 241 2.59 1.21 -4.22
N LEU A 242 3.71 0.49 -4.31
CA LEU A 242 3.93 -0.52 -5.35
C LEU A 242 3.81 -1.93 -4.75
N ASP A 243 2.95 -2.75 -5.35
CA ASP A 243 2.75 -4.15 -4.96
C ASP A 243 2.66 -5.05 -6.19
N ALA A 244 2.84 -6.36 -6.03
CA ALA A 244 2.70 -7.34 -7.10
C ALA A 244 3.44 -6.93 -8.41
N ASP A 245 2.74 -6.78 -9.54
CA ASP A 245 3.34 -6.40 -10.81
C ASP A 245 3.80 -4.93 -10.87
N GLY A 246 3.44 -4.10 -9.89
CA GLY A 246 4.06 -2.78 -9.67
C GLY A 246 5.50 -2.90 -9.14
N LEU A 247 5.79 -3.95 -8.36
CA LEU A 247 7.16 -4.27 -7.94
C LEU A 247 8.01 -4.76 -9.11
N LEU A 248 7.40 -5.33 -10.16
CA LEU A 248 8.12 -5.69 -11.38
C LEU A 248 8.66 -4.44 -12.10
N LEU A 249 7.94 -3.32 -12.05
CA LEU A 249 8.44 -2.04 -12.55
C LEU A 249 9.67 -1.60 -11.75
N ALA A 250 9.58 -1.59 -10.42
CA ALA A 250 10.72 -1.24 -9.57
C ALA A 250 11.92 -2.19 -9.75
N GLN A 251 11.67 -3.47 -10.04
CA GLN A 251 12.70 -4.47 -10.31
C GLN A 251 13.42 -4.21 -11.64
N ASN A 252 12.66 -3.97 -12.72
CA ASN A 252 13.20 -3.86 -14.07
C ASN A 252 13.64 -2.45 -14.45
N ARG A 253 13.11 -1.44 -13.74
CA ARG A 253 13.32 0.00 -13.94
C ARG A 253 13.51 0.69 -12.59
N PRO A 254 14.59 0.36 -11.86
CA PRO A 254 14.80 0.87 -10.50
C PRO A 254 14.87 2.40 -10.44
N GLU A 255 15.24 3.08 -11.53
CA GLU A 255 15.25 4.54 -11.64
C GLU A 255 13.88 5.19 -11.40
N LEU A 256 12.78 4.45 -11.58
CA LEU A 256 11.43 4.92 -11.30
C LEU A 256 11.21 5.19 -9.80
N VAL A 257 11.87 4.42 -8.94
CA VAL A 257 11.69 4.50 -7.48
C VAL A 257 12.94 4.98 -6.76
N HIS A 258 14.12 4.82 -7.33
CA HIS A 258 15.39 5.11 -6.66
C HIS A 258 15.45 6.58 -6.18
N GLY A 259 15.67 6.76 -4.88
CA GLY A 259 15.69 8.06 -4.21
C GLY A 259 14.31 8.68 -3.95
N TYR A 260 13.23 8.00 -4.32
CA TYR A 260 11.87 8.52 -4.13
C TYR A 260 11.28 8.06 -2.79
N ARG A 261 11.61 8.80 -1.72
CA ARG A 261 11.20 8.48 -0.34
C ARG A 261 9.69 8.45 -0.10
N GLU A 262 8.87 9.07 -0.95
CA GLU A 262 7.39 8.98 -0.88
C GLU A 262 6.83 7.68 -1.49
N CYS A 263 7.68 6.72 -1.83
CA CYS A 263 7.29 5.41 -2.33
C CYS A 263 7.43 4.33 -1.24
N ILE A 264 6.42 3.48 -1.14
CA ILE A 264 6.40 2.26 -0.32
C ILE A 264 6.35 1.05 -1.25
N LEU A 265 7.30 0.14 -1.10
CA LEU A 265 7.30 -1.18 -1.74
C LEU A 265 6.78 -2.21 -0.75
N THR A 266 5.85 -3.08 -1.17
CA THR A 266 5.26 -4.10 -0.28
C THR A 266 5.58 -5.54 -0.69
N PRO A 267 6.86 -5.93 -0.91
CA PRO A 267 7.16 -7.26 -1.43
C PRO A 267 6.85 -8.40 -0.45
N ASN A 268 6.34 -9.51 -0.97
CA ASN A 268 6.38 -10.81 -0.28
C ASN A 268 7.80 -11.39 -0.31
N VAL A 269 8.01 -12.55 0.32
CA VAL A 269 9.34 -13.19 0.41
C VAL A 269 9.97 -13.44 -0.98
N VAL A 270 9.17 -13.85 -1.97
CA VAL A 270 9.64 -14.14 -3.34
C VAL A 270 9.93 -12.85 -4.10
N GLU A 271 9.02 -11.88 -4.04
CA GLU A 271 9.18 -10.55 -4.67
C GLU A 271 10.39 -9.82 -4.09
N PHE A 272 10.60 -9.92 -2.77
CA PHE A 272 11.72 -9.32 -2.06
C PHE A 272 13.05 -9.90 -2.54
N ALA A 273 13.14 -11.23 -2.65
CA ALA A 273 14.34 -11.89 -3.18
C ALA A 273 14.66 -11.45 -4.62
N ARG A 274 13.63 -11.25 -5.46
CA ARG A 274 13.81 -10.74 -6.84
C ARG A 274 14.30 -9.30 -6.86
N LEU A 275 13.73 -8.42 -6.02
CA LEU A 275 14.19 -7.04 -5.89
C LEU A 275 15.63 -6.96 -5.41
N CYS A 276 16.00 -7.71 -4.35
CA CYS A 276 17.38 -7.79 -3.88
C CYS A 276 18.33 -8.23 -4.98
N LYS A 277 18.01 -9.32 -5.70
CA LYS A 277 18.83 -9.79 -6.81
C LYS A 277 19.00 -8.74 -7.91
N ALA A 278 17.92 -8.03 -8.27
CA ALA A 278 17.97 -6.95 -9.25
C ALA A 278 18.84 -5.77 -8.79
N GLN A 279 18.98 -5.57 -7.49
CA GLN A 279 19.85 -4.56 -6.89
C GLN A 279 21.27 -5.06 -6.55
N GLY A 280 21.62 -6.29 -6.95
CA GLY A 280 22.93 -6.89 -6.67
C GLY A 280 23.14 -7.27 -5.20
N ILE A 281 22.05 -7.43 -4.44
CA ILE A 281 22.06 -7.84 -3.04
C ILE A 281 21.82 -9.35 -2.97
N ASP A 282 22.68 -10.09 -2.27
CA ASP A 282 22.46 -11.50 -1.98
C ASP A 282 21.43 -11.66 -0.83
N PRO A 283 20.21 -12.20 -1.08
CA PRO A 283 19.21 -12.38 -0.05
C PRO A 283 19.63 -13.36 1.07
N GLY A 284 20.62 -14.23 0.81
CA GLY A 284 21.14 -15.19 1.79
C GLY A 284 22.20 -14.60 2.73
N SER A 285 22.66 -13.38 2.47
CA SER A 285 23.75 -12.74 3.24
C SER A 285 23.32 -12.19 4.60
N PHE A 286 22.02 -12.00 4.81
CA PHE A 286 21.47 -11.40 6.03
C PHE A 286 21.47 -12.40 7.19
N LYS A 287 21.98 -11.98 8.34
CA LYS A 287 22.06 -12.81 9.56
C LYS A 287 21.00 -12.42 10.58
N GLY A 288 20.62 -11.14 10.59
CA GLY A 288 19.58 -10.57 11.43
C GLY A 288 18.23 -10.47 10.74
N GLU A 289 17.18 -10.50 11.55
CA GLU A 289 15.83 -10.23 11.08
C GLU A 289 15.67 -8.72 10.84
N GLY A 290 15.09 -8.35 9.70
CA GLY A 290 14.95 -6.93 9.30
C GLY A 290 16.13 -6.35 8.51
N GLU A 291 17.36 -6.90 8.64
CA GLU A 291 18.55 -6.43 7.91
C GLU A 291 18.31 -6.33 6.39
N GLY A 292 17.61 -7.31 5.82
CA GLY A 292 17.31 -7.29 4.40
C GLY A 292 16.41 -6.14 3.98
N ALA A 293 15.41 -5.79 4.79
CA ALA A 293 14.52 -4.66 4.45
C ALA A 293 15.31 -3.35 4.46
N ALA A 294 16.18 -3.16 5.47
CA ALA A 294 17.07 -2.00 5.55
C ALA A 294 18.05 -1.92 4.37
N ALA A 295 18.72 -3.02 4.05
CA ALA A 295 19.68 -3.06 2.95
C ALA A 295 19.03 -2.75 1.59
N LEU A 296 17.84 -3.28 1.32
CA LEU A 296 17.11 -2.98 0.09
C LEU A 296 16.65 -1.52 0.05
N ALA A 297 16.13 -1.00 1.16
CA ALA A 297 15.70 0.40 1.27
C ALA A 297 16.86 1.38 1.07
N GLU A 298 18.00 1.14 1.71
CA GLU A 298 19.23 1.91 1.56
C GLU A 298 19.72 1.87 0.11
N LYS A 299 19.77 0.68 -0.50
CA LYS A 299 20.21 0.50 -1.89
C LYS A 299 19.31 1.21 -2.91
N LEU A 300 18.03 1.36 -2.59
CA LEU A 300 17.06 2.10 -3.39
C LEU A 300 17.02 3.60 -3.02
N GLY A 301 17.95 4.11 -2.23
CA GLY A 301 18.06 5.54 -1.91
C GLY A 301 17.02 6.04 -0.91
N GLY A 302 16.63 5.20 0.06
CA GLY A 302 15.72 5.57 1.14
C GLY A 302 14.23 5.37 0.83
N VAL A 303 13.92 4.55 -0.17
CA VAL A 303 12.55 4.09 -0.45
C VAL A 303 12.09 3.20 0.69
N THR A 304 10.85 3.36 1.16
CA THR A 304 10.34 2.52 2.26
C THR A 304 10.01 1.13 1.75
N VAL A 305 10.56 0.09 2.39
CA VAL A 305 10.30 -1.32 2.09
C VAL A 305 9.54 -1.94 3.25
N LEU A 306 8.30 -2.38 2.99
CA LEU A 306 7.54 -3.28 3.85
C LEU A 306 7.69 -4.71 3.34
N ARG A 307 8.62 -5.45 3.93
CA ARG A 307 8.82 -6.86 3.63
C ARG A 307 7.79 -7.70 4.38
N LYS A 308 6.82 -8.26 3.66
CA LYS A 308 5.75 -9.11 4.21
C LYS A 308 6.32 -10.44 4.71
N GLY A 309 5.87 -10.90 5.87
CA GLY A 309 6.34 -12.17 6.45
C GLY A 309 5.52 -12.67 7.64
N ALA A 310 6.12 -13.56 8.45
CA ALA A 310 5.54 -13.91 9.76
C ALA A 310 5.43 -12.67 10.65
N ARG A 311 6.50 -11.87 10.65
CA ARG A 311 6.55 -10.46 11.05
C ARG A 311 6.75 -9.61 9.81
N ASP A 312 6.18 -8.41 9.81
CA ASP A 312 6.42 -7.44 8.76
C ASP A 312 7.54 -6.50 9.17
N TRP A 313 8.58 -6.42 8.36
CA TRP A 313 9.71 -5.52 8.57
C TRP A 313 9.53 -4.31 7.66
N ILE A 314 9.52 -3.12 8.26
CA ILE A 314 9.34 -1.85 7.55
C ILE A 314 10.61 -1.04 7.75
N SER A 315 11.26 -0.65 6.66
CA SER A 315 12.50 0.13 6.73
C SER A 315 12.57 1.17 5.64
N ASP A 316 13.12 2.34 5.96
CA ASP A 316 13.55 3.37 4.99
C ASP A 316 15.08 3.39 4.80
N GLY A 317 15.79 2.36 5.30
CA GLY A 317 17.25 2.25 5.28
C GLY A 317 17.93 2.93 6.47
N GLU A 318 17.30 3.94 7.07
CA GLU A 318 17.81 4.64 8.27
C GLU A 318 17.15 4.09 9.55
N ARG A 319 15.83 3.89 9.50
CA ARG A 319 15.00 3.38 10.60
C ARG A 319 14.34 2.09 10.16
N THR A 320 14.37 1.10 11.05
CA THR A 320 13.70 -0.19 10.83
C THR A 320 12.77 -0.46 11.99
N VAL A 321 11.52 -0.73 11.69
CA VAL A 321 10.49 -1.13 12.65
C VAL A 321 9.92 -2.49 12.29
N VAL A 322 9.33 -3.16 13.27
CA VAL A 322 8.73 -4.48 13.12
C VAL A 322 7.28 -4.46 13.58
N GLY A 323 6.39 -4.98 12.74
CA GLY A 323 5.03 -5.33 13.09
C GLY A 323 4.93 -6.81 13.41
N ASP A 324 4.67 -7.14 14.68
CA ASP A 324 4.52 -8.51 15.18
C ASP A 324 3.09 -8.91 15.55
N LEU A 325 2.10 -8.07 15.20
CA LEU A 325 0.70 -8.40 15.36
C LEU A 325 0.37 -9.73 14.65
N ARG A 326 -0.31 -10.62 15.37
CA ARG A 326 -0.70 -11.92 14.83
C ARG A 326 -1.84 -11.77 13.83
N GLY A 327 -1.64 -12.30 12.63
CA GLY A 327 -2.70 -12.47 11.64
C GLY A 327 -3.35 -13.85 11.70
N GLY A 328 -4.32 -14.08 10.82
CA GLY A 328 -4.91 -15.41 10.61
C GLY A 328 -3.89 -16.43 10.09
N LEU A 329 -4.15 -17.71 10.35
CA LEU A 329 -3.28 -18.81 9.90
C LEU A 329 -3.48 -19.15 8.42
N LYS A 330 -4.66 -18.84 7.86
CA LYS A 330 -4.97 -19.03 6.44
C LYS A 330 -4.46 -17.85 5.63
N ARG A 331 -3.69 -18.14 4.58
CA ARG A 331 -3.35 -17.18 3.52
C ARG A 331 -4.42 -17.23 2.44
N SER A 332 -5.15 -16.14 2.23
CA SER A 332 -6.05 -15.96 1.07
C SER A 332 -5.34 -15.17 -0.02
N GLY A 333 -5.58 -15.53 -1.28
CA GLY A 333 -5.29 -14.63 -2.39
C GLY A 333 -6.16 -13.39 -2.23
N GLY A 334 -5.55 -12.20 -2.25
CA GLY A 334 -6.20 -10.91 -1.99
C GLY A 334 -5.80 -10.22 -0.67
N GLN A 335 -5.10 -10.91 0.25
CA GLN A 335 -4.63 -10.30 1.49
C GLN A 335 -3.62 -9.15 1.26
N GLY A 336 -2.76 -9.27 0.24
CA GLY A 336 -1.85 -8.18 -0.18
C GLY A 336 -2.59 -6.97 -0.74
N ASP A 337 -3.72 -7.18 -1.41
CA ASP A 337 -4.53 -6.10 -1.95
C ASP A 337 -5.18 -5.30 -0.80
N THR A 338 -5.71 -5.97 0.23
CA THR A 338 -6.18 -5.27 1.44
C THR A 338 -5.07 -4.48 2.13
N LEU A 339 -3.84 -5.01 2.16
CA LEU A 339 -2.69 -4.28 2.69
C LEU A 339 -2.45 -2.98 1.95
N THR A 340 -2.36 -3.02 0.62
CA THR A 340 -2.06 -1.82 -0.17
C THR A 340 -3.15 -0.75 -0.05
N GLY A 341 -4.42 -1.16 -0.04
CA GLY A 341 -5.53 -0.23 0.19
C GLY A 341 -5.50 0.40 1.59
N SER A 342 -5.18 -0.40 2.60
CA SER A 342 -5.07 0.10 3.97
C SER A 342 -3.92 1.10 4.11
N ILE A 343 -2.73 0.77 3.59
CA ILE A 343 -1.57 1.68 3.58
C ILE A 343 -1.91 2.98 2.85
N ALA A 344 -2.55 2.89 1.68
CA ALA A 344 -2.90 4.06 0.90
C ALA A 344 -3.86 4.99 1.65
N THR A 345 -4.81 4.44 2.40
CA THR A 345 -5.73 5.24 3.24
C THR A 345 -4.97 5.99 4.34
N PHE A 346 -4.07 5.31 5.06
CA PHE A 346 -3.21 5.97 6.05
C PHE A 346 -2.29 7.03 5.42
N LEU A 347 -1.82 6.85 4.19
CA LEU A 347 -1.07 7.87 3.45
C LEU A 347 -1.96 9.06 3.06
N GLY A 348 -3.24 8.83 2.75
CA GLY A 348 -4.23 9.88 2.56
C GLY A 348 -4.45 10.70 3.83
N TRP A 349 -4.56 10.02 4.98
CA TRP A 349 -4.66 10.68 6.29
C TRP A 349 -3.37 11.37 6.71
N ARG A 350 -2.19 10.81 6.38
CA ARG A 350 -0.90 11.48 6.55
C ARG A 350 -0.89 12.84 5.88
N LYS A 351 -1.41 12.94 4.65
CA LYS A 351 -1.51 14.22 3.97
C LYS A 351 -2.39 15.20 4.75
N ALA A 352 -3.56 14.77 5.20
CA ALA A 352 -4.46 15.61 5.99
C ALA A 352 -3.83 16.06 7.34
N TYR A 353 -3.05 15.19 7.97
CA TYR A 353 -2.25 15.51 9.16
C TYR A 353 -1.18 16.57 8.87
N LEU A 354 -0.40 16.38 7.81
CA LEU A 354 0.65 17.34 7.41
C LEU A 354 0.06 18.69 6.97
N ASP A 355 -1.13 18.69 6.37
CA ASP A 355 -1.88 19.89 6.01
C ASP A 355 -2.58 20.54 7.23
N LYS A 356 -2.45 19.94 8.43
CA LYS A 356 -3.02 20.41 9.71
C LYS A 356 -4.54 20.64 9.63
N LEU A 357 -5.28 19.70 9.03
CA LEU A 357 -6.74 19.82 8.90
C LEU A 357 -7.47 19.71 10.27
N TRP A 358 -6.82 19.15 11.29
CA TRP A 358 -7.27 19.20 12.68
C TRP A 358 -6.10 19.51 13.63
N GLU A 359 -6.44 19.84 14.87
CA GLU A 359 -5.46 20.08 15.94
C GLU A 359 -4.95 18.75 16.50
N HIS A 360 -3.64 18.62 16.66
CA HIS A 360 -3.02 17.43 17.24
C HIS A 360 -1.74 17.79 18.02
N ASP A 361 -1.54 17.11 19.16
CA ASP A 361 -0.57 17.48 20.21
C ASP A 361 0.89 17.08 19.94
N GLY A 362 1.31 17.12 18.69
CA GLY A 362 2.69 16.85 18.33
C GLY A 362 2.93 16.92 16.83
N GLU A 363 4.16 17.20 16.45
CA GLU A 363 4.64 17.10 15.07
C GLU A 363 5.45 15.81 14.95
N LEU A 364 4.82 14.74 14.45
CA LEU A 364 5.55 13.56 14.03
C LEU A 364 6.34 13.90 12.76
N ASP A 365 7.57 13.39 12.66
CA ASP A 365 8.41 13.60 11.48
C ASP A 365 7.71 13.06 10.22
N LYS A 366 7.85 13.78 9.11
CA LYS A 366 7.20 13.46 7.82
C LYS A 366 7.52 12.04 7.34
N TRP A 367 8.73 11.55 7.60
CA TRP A 367 9.18 10.24 7.21
C TRP A 367 8.80 9.16 8.24
N GLU A 368 8.76 9.51 9.53
CA GLU A 368 8.16 8.66 10.57
C GLU A 368 6.68 8.39 10.25
N LEU A 369 5.91 9.41 9.86
CA LEU A 369 4.52 9.27 9.43
C LEU A 369 4.35 8.31 8.24
N LEU A 370 5.31 8.29 7.31
CA LEU A 370 5.28 7.38 6.16
C LEU A 370 5.45 5.92 6.61
N GLN A 371 6.39 5.66 7.53
CA GLN A 371 6.56 4.34 8.14
C GLN A 371 5.35 3.93 8.98
N LEU A 372 4.77 4.87 9.73
CA LEU A 372 3.55 4.64 10.51
C LEU A 372 2.35 4.33 9.61
N ALA A 373 2.25 4.91 8.42
CA ALA A 373 1.22 4.54 7.45
C ALA A 373 1.39 3.10 6.94
N ALA A 374 2.64 2.70 6.63
CA ALA A 374 2.96 1.32 6.25
C ALA A 374 2.61 0.33 7.39
N PHE A 375 2.97 0.70 8.62
CA PHE A 375 2.72 -0.07 9.84
C PHE A 375 1.22 -0.19 10.15
N GLY A 376 0.49 0.93 10.11
CA GLY A 376 -0.96 0.96 10.36
C GLY A 376 -1.72 0.09 9.36
N GLY A 377 -1.39 0.19 8.07
CA GLY A 377 -1.96 -0.68 7.05
C GLY A 377 -1.66 -2.17 7.26
N SER A 378 -0.44 -2.52 7.68
CA SER A 378 -0.06 -3.88 8.08
C SER A 378 -0.89 -4.37 9.28
N CYS A 379 -1.06 -3.54 10.31
CA CYS A 379 -1.82 -3.90 11.50
C CYS A 379 -3.29 -4.17 11.18
N VAL A 380 -3.95 -3.27 10.44
CA VAL A 380 -5.35 -3.48 10.00
C VAL A 380 -5.47 -4.78 9.23
N THR A 381 -4.58 -5.03 8.26
CA THR A 381 -4.64 -6.24 7.43
C THR A 381 -4.46 -7.52 8.25
N ARG A 382 -3.53 -7.51 9.22
CA ARG A 382 -3.28 -8.65 10.11
C ARG A 382 -4.48 -8.90 11.01
N GLU A 383 -5.05 -7.87 11.61
CA GLU A 383 -6.23 -7.99 12.45
C GLU A 383 -7.46 -8.45 11.65
N SER A 384 -7.71 -7.89 10.46
CA SER A 384 -8.77 -8.35 9.56
C SER A 384 -8.59 -9.83 9.20
N SER A 385 -7.36 -10.26 8.90
CA SER A 385 -7.04 -11.66 8.65
C SER A 385 -7.34 -12.56 9.86
N ARG A 386 -7.01 -12.09 11.07
CA ARG A 386 -7.24 -12.83 12.32
C ARG A 386 -8.74 -12.97 12.59
N LEU A 387 -9.50 -11.89 12.47
CA LEU A 387 -10.96 -11.85 12.67
C LEU A 387 -11.68 -12.74 11.64
N ALA A 388 -11.35 -12.60 10.36
CA ALA A 388 -11.93 -13.43 9.31
C ALA A 388 -11.59 -14.91 9.51
N PHE A 389 -10.38 -15.21 9.97
CA PHE A 389 -9.95 -16.59 10.21
C PHE A 389 -10.66 -17.20 11.40
N ALA A 390 -10.89 -16.43 12.46
CA ALA A 390 -11.69 -16.88 13.59
C ALA A 390 -13.13 -17.25 13.17
N LYS A 391 -13.70 -16.53 12.19
CA LYS A 391 -15.07 -16.78 11.68
C LYS A 391 -15.15 -17.91 10.64
N ARG A 392 -14.15 -18.04 9.76
CA ARG A 392 -14.21 -18.91 8.58
C ARG A 392 -13.23 -20.08 8.60
N GLY A 393 -12.21 -20.03 9.44
CA GLY A 393 -11.15 -21.04 9.50
C GLY A 393 -10.54 -21.29 8.13
N ARG A 394 -10.61 -22.54 7.66
CA ARG A 394 -10.01 -22.98 6.39
C ARG A 394 -10.64 -22.31 5.16
N SER A 395 -11.93 -21.94 5.23
CA SER A 395 -12.67 -21.41 4.07
C SER A 395 -12.46 -19.91 3.82
N LEU A 396 -11.68 -19.22 4.67
CA LEU A 396 -11.39 -17.79 4.53
C LEU A 396 -10.95 -17.43 3.10
N GLN A 397 -11.67 -16.46 2.53
CA GLN A 397 -11.40 -15.80 1.27
C GLN A 397 -11.01 -14.32 1.48
N ALA A 398 -10.62 -13.61 0.42
CA ALA A 398 -10.27 -12.19 0.52
C ALA A 398 -11.47 -11.27 0.75
N SER A 399 -12.66 -11.65 0.28
CA SER A 399 -13.89 -10.93 0.59
C SER A 399 -14.17 -10.94 2.09
N ASP A 400 -14.05 -12.10 2.75
CA ASP A 400 -14.20 -12.19 4.21
C ASP A 400 -13.23 -11.27 4.93
N LEU A 401 -11.97 -11.16 4.45
CA LEU A 401 -10.97 -10.27 5.04
C LEU A 401 -11.35 -8.80 4.85
N THR A 402 -11.88 -8.45 3.68
CA THR A 402 -12.34 -7.09 3.36
C THR A 402 -13.52 -6.65 4.23
N ASP A 403 -14.42 -7.59 4.57
CA ASP A 403 -15.56 -7.32 5.44
C ASP A 403 -15.15 -7.04 6.90
N GLU A 404 -13.97 -7.49 7.33
CA GLU A 404 -13.44 -7.24 8.68
C GLU A 404 -12.58 -5.97 8.78
N VAL A 405 -12.40 -5.19 7.71
CA VAL A 405 -11.52 -4.01 7.71
C VAL A 405 -11.97 -2.96 8.74
N GLU A 406 -13.25 -2.62 8.76
CA GLU A 406 -13.81 -1.64 9.72
C GLU A 406 -13.65 -2.13 11.16
N VAL A 407 -14.01 -3.38 11.44
CA VAL A 407 -13.93 -3.94 12.80
C VAL A 407 -12.47 -4.00 13.27
N ALA A 408 -11.55 -4.40 12.40
CA ALA A 408 -10.13 -4.41 12.69
C ALA A 408 -9.59 -3.01 13.01
N PHE A 409 -10.01 -2.01 12.23
CA PHE A 409 -9.65 -0.62 12.47
C PHE A 409 -10.13 -0.15 13.84
N ARG A 410 -11.40 -0.37 14.18
CA ARG A 410 -11.97 0.03 15.47
C ARG A 410 -11.22 -0.59 16.65
N ASN A 411 -10.98 -1.91 16.60
CA ASN A 411 -10.23 -2.63 17.63
C ASN A 411 -8.83 -2.04 17.88
N LEU A 412 -8.18 -1.55 16.83
CA LEU A 412 -6.79 -1.10 16.87
C LEU A 412 -6.63 0.40 17.12
N PHE A 413 -7.55 1.22 16.62
CA PHE A 413 -7.39 2.67 16.52
C PHE A 413 -8.43 3.49 17.28
N GLU A 414 -9.61 2.94 17.60
CA GLU A 414 -10.68 3.67 18.28
C GLU A 414 -11.00 3.14 19.68
N ASP A 415 -10.80 1.86 19.96
CA ASP A 415 -11.07 1.30 21.29
C ASP A 415 -9.91 1.64 22.26
N ASP A 416 -10.19 2.54 23.20
CA ASP A 416 -9.28 2.93 24.30
C ASP A 416 -8.87 1.74 25.20
N ASN A 417 -9.65 0.66 25.19
CA ASN A 417 -9.35 -0.57 25.94
C ASN A 417 -8.23 -1.43 25.36
N ALA A 418 -7.71 -1.15 24.16
CA ALA A 418 -6.59 -1.91 23.60
C ALA A 418 -5.26 -1.74 24.38
N GLY A 419 -5.24 -0.87 25.41
CA GLY A 419 -4.12 -0.67 26.33
C GLY A 419 -4.37 -1.08 27.79
N SER A 420 -5.58 -1.50 28.17
CA SER A 420 -5.92 -1.84 29.55
C SER A 420 -6.81 -3.08 29.60
N ASP A 421 -6.23 -4.14 30.16
CA ASP A 421 -6.82 -5.42 30.51
C ASP A 421 -7.19 -6.40 29.39
N GLY A 422 -6.51 -7.56 29.46
CA GLY A 422 -6.77 -8.71 28.62
C GLY A 422 -8.16 -9.26 28.87
N GLY A 423 -9.03 -9.12 27.88
CA GLY A 423 -10.38 -9.67 27.90
C GLY A 423 -11.07 -9.47 26.56
N TYR A 424 -10.62 -10.18 25.52
CA TYR A 424 -11.39 -10.28 24.28
C TYR A 424 -12.68 -11.06 24.54
N ILE A 425 -13.78 -10.36 24.77
CA ILE A 425 -15.13 -10.91 24.63
C ILE A 425 -15.83 -10.10 23.55
N GLY A 426 -15.89 -10.67 22.35
CA GLY A 426 -16.79 -10.20 21.31
C GLY A 426 -18.23 -10.33 21.78
N LYS A 427 -18.84 -9.22 22.20
CA LYS A 427 -20.29 -9.07 22.19
C LYS A 427 -20.66 -8.22 20.99
N GLY A 428 -20.98 -8.91 19.89
CA GLY A 428 -21.70 -8.32 18.78
C GLY A 428 -23.01 -7.73 19.30
N ARG A 429 -23.12 -6.41 19.24
CA ARG A 429 -24.36 -5.68 19.48
C ARG A 429 -25.20 -5.81 18.20
N LEU A 430 -25.89 -6.94 18.05
CA LEU A 430 -27.01 -7.04 17.12
C LEU A 430 -28.12 -6.12 17.66
N SER A 431 -28.26 -4.96 17.03
CA SER A 431 -29.44 -4.11 17.17
C SER A 431 -30.66 -4.90 16.69
N LYS A 432 -31.61 -5.15 17.59
CA LYS A 432 -32.97 -5.50 17.22
C LYS A 432 -33.57 -4.35 16.42
N VAL A 433 -33.97 -4.62 15.18
CA VAL A 433 -35.12 -4.01 14.51
C VAL A 433 -35.95 -5.16 13.95
#